data_AF-A0A2S9FUD4-F1
#
_entry.id   AF-A0A2S9FUD4-F1
#
_cell.length_a   1.000
_cell.length_b   1.000
_cell.length_c   1.000
_cell.angle_alpha   90.00
_cell.angle_beta   90.00
_cell.angle_gamma   90.00
#
_symmetry.space_group_name_H-M   'P 1'
#
loop_
_entity.id
_entity.type
_entity.pdbx_description
1 polymer ?
#
loop_
_entity_poly.entity_id
_entity_poly.type
_entity_poly.pdbx_seq_one_letter_code
_entity_poly.pdbx_strand_id
1 'polypeptide(L)'
;GAAYVPVDADDPQERADLVFTEAAVVAVITEQGLVRGPGSSRGWRAAAPLSRDDAWIIFTSGSTGTPKGVAVTHRNAAAFVDAEATMF
;
A
#
# COMPACT_ATOMS: atom_id res chain seq x y z
N GLY A 1 0.69 9.03 9.08
CA GLY A 1 0.06 8.96 7.75
C GLY A 1 -0.55 7.59 7.56
N ALA A 2 -0.67 7.13 6.32
CA ALA A 2 -1.06 5.76 5.92
C ALA A 2 -0.27 5.37 4.67
N ALA A 3 -0.08 4.06 4.45
CA ALA A 3 0.51 3.53 3.23
C ALA A 3 -0.58 3.16 2.22
N TYR A 4 -0.37 3.52 0.95
CA TYR A 4 -1.28 3.14 -0.13
C TYR A 4 -1.04 1.69 -0.58
N VAL A 5 -2.10 0.92 -0.81
CA VAL A 5 -2.02 -0.46 -1.30
C VAL A 5 -2.88 -0.56 -2.57
N PRO A 6 -2.31 -0.44 -3.78
CA PRO A 6 -3.06 -0.56 -5.02
C PRO A 6 -3.50 -2.00 -5.25
N VAL A 7 -4.73 -2.15 -5.73
CA VAL A 7 -5.26 -3.35 -6.36
C VAL A 7 -5.92 -2.93 -7.66
N ASP A 8 -5.77 -3.74 -8.72
CA ASP A 8 -6.45 -3.50 -9.98
C ASP A 8 -7.97 -3.74 -9.81
N ALA A 9 -8.80 -2.81 -10.26
CA ALA A 9 -10.25 -2.96 -10.17
C ALA A 9 -10.78 -4.06 -11.11
N ASP A 10 -10.02 -4.40 -12.14
CA ASP A 10 -10.34 -5.47 -13.09
C ASP A 10 -9.85 -6.85 -12.62
N ASP A 11 -9.03 -6.92 -11.56
CA ASP A 11 -8.61 -8.18 -10.96
C ASP A 11 -9.80 -8.88 -10.26
N PRO A 12 -9.82 -10.24 -10.18
CA PRO A 12 -10.84 -10.95 -9.41
C PRO A 12 -10.86 -10.51 -7.94
N GLN A 13 -12.06 -10.42 -7.35
CA GLN A 13 -12.26 -9.99 -5.94
C GLN A 13 -11.40 -10.79 -4.95
N GLU A 14 -11.23 -12.09 -5.18
CA GLU A 14 -10.40 -12.99 -4.35
C GLU A 14 -8.95 -12.50 -4.23
N ARG A 15 -8.41 -11.86 -5.28
CA ARG A 15 -7.07 -11.27 -5.27
C ARG A 15 -7.03 -10.01 -4.42
N ALA A 16 -8.05 -9.17 -4.51
CA ALA A 16 -8.19 -7.98 -3.67
C ALA A 16 -8.28 -8.38 -2.19
N ASP A 17 -9.11 -9.38 -1.87
CA ASP A 17 -9.31 -9.87 -0.51
C ASP A 17 -8.01 -10.42 0.09
N LEU A 18 -7.23 -11.16 -0.70
CA LEU A 18 -5.91 -11.64 -0.29
C LEU A 18 -4.98 -10.46 0.01
N VAL A 19 -4.84 -9.52 -0.93
CA VAL A 19 -3.95 -8.36 -0.77
C VAL A 19 -4.33 -7.52 0.46
N PHE A 20 -5.62 -7.22 0.63
CA PHE A 20 -6.11 -6.41 1.75
C PHE A 20 -5.91 -7.10 3.09
N THR A 21 -6.07 -8.42 3.14
CA THR A 21 -5.83 -9.21 4.35
C THR A 21 -4.36 -9.23 4.71
N GLU A 22 -3.48 -9.56 3.76
CA GLU A 22 -2.03 -9.63 3.99
C GLU A 22 -1.43 -8.28 4.40
N ALA A 23 -1.93 -7.18 3.83
CA ALA A 23 -1.48 -5.82 4.19
C ALA A 23 -2.19 -5.23 5.41
N ALA A 24 -3.15 -5.96 6.03
CA ALA A 24 -3.99 -5.46 7.11
C ALA A 24 -4.62 -4.09 6.81
N VAL A 25 -5.20 -3.94 5.61
CA VAL A 25 -5.78 -2.68 5.14
C VAL A 25 -6.92 -2.24 6.04
N VAL A 26 -6.82 -1.02 6.59
CA VAL A 26 -7.82 -0.46 7.52
C VAL A 26 -9.04 0.10 6.79
N ALA A 27 -8.86 0.57 5.55
CA ALA A 27 -9.91 1.14 4.74
C ALA A 27 -9.57 1.07 3.24
N VAL A 28 -10.59 0.90 2.41
CA VAL A 28 -10.49 0.90 0.95
C VAL A 28 -11.22 2.14 0.42
N ILE A 29 -10.62 2.81 -0.55
CA ILE A 29 -11.24 3.95 -1.25
C ILE A 29 -11.91 3.39 -2.51
N THR A 30 -13.22 3.61 -2.64
CA THR A 30 -14.02 3.23 -3.82
C THR A 30 -14.72 4.46 -4.39
N GLU A 31 -15.38 4.31 -5.53
CA GLU A 31 -16.21 5.38 -6.12
C GLU A 31 -17.33 5.86 -5.19
N GLN A 32 -17.84 4.97 -4.34
CA GLN A 32 -18.88 5.23 -3.36
C GLN A 32 -18.33 5.84 -2.05
N GLY A 33 -17.02 5.99 -1.93
CA GLY A 33 -16.33 6.57 -0.79
C GLY A 33 -15.45 5.57 -0.04
N LEU A 34 -15.27 5.81 1.27
CA LEU A 34 -14.37 5.00 2.10
C LEU A 34 -15.13 3.85 2.75
N VAL A 35 -14.71 2.60 2.49
CA VAL A 35 -15.23 1.40 3.15
C VAL A 35 -14.20 0.83 4.11
N ARG A 36 -14.65 0.14 5.17
CA ARG A 36 -13.74 -0.51 6.13
C ARG A 36 -13.09 -1.73 5.49
N GLY A 37 -11.78 -1.87 5.68
CA GLY A 37 -11.03 -3.06 5.29
C GLY A 37 -10.92 -4.07 6.44
N PRO A 38 -10.22 -5.20 6.23
CA PRO A 38 -10.06 -6.27 7.22
C PRO A 38 -9.14 -5.90 8.40
N GLY A 39 -8.32 -4.85 8.26
CA GLY A 39 -7.41 -4.36 9.29
C GLY A 39 -8.06 -3.40 10.29
N SER A 40 -7.33 -3.11 11.37
CA SER A 40 -7.74 -2.11 12.37
C SER A 40 -6.66 -1.06 12.57
N SER A 41 -7.07 0.20 12.71
CA SER A 41 -6.14 1.26 13.13
C SER A 41 -5.77 1.03 14.59
N ARG A 42 -4.51 1.24 14.96
CA ARG A 42 -4.04 1.17 16.36
C ARG A 42 -4.53 2.33 17.26
N GLY A 43 -5.58 3.05 16.86
CA GLY A 43 -6.12 4.20 17.59
C GLY A 43 -5.18 5.42 17.60
N TRP A 44 -4.17 5.44 16.75
CA TRP A 44 -3.23 6.56 16.67
C TRP A 44 -3.91 7.78 16.04
N ARG A 45 -3.62 8.96 16.59
CA ARG A 45 -4.07 10.21 15.98
C ARG A 45 -3.45 10.36 14.60
N ALA A 46 -4.24 10.85 13.65
CA ALA A 46 -3.73 11.21 12.34
C ALA A 46 -2.61 12.24 12.49
N ALA A 47 -1.45 11.92 11.95
CA ALA A 47 -0.26 12.76 11.93
C ALA A 47 0.39 12.66 10.56
N ALA A 48 1.20 13.67 10.21
CA ALA A 48 2.03 13.62 9.02
C ALA A 48 2.93 12.36 9.06
N PRO A 49 3.13 11.66 7.92
CA PRO A 49 4.05 10.54 7.86
C PRO A 49 5.50 10.99 8.07
N LEU A 50 6.32 10.12 8.67
CA LEU A 50 7.76 10.27 8.75
C LEU A 50 8.42 9.70 7.50
N SER A 51 9.66 10.10 7.21
CA SER A 51 10.42 9.59 6.05
C SER A 51 10.64 8.07 6.07
N ARG A 52 10.65 7.47 7.27
CA ARG A 52 10.78 6.03 7.48
C ARG A 52 9.47 5.26 7.39
N ASP A 53 8.34 5.95 7.37
CA ASP A 53 7.04 5.29 7.26
C ASP A 53 6.84 4.81 5.83
N ASP A 54 6.11 3.71 5.68
CA ASP A 54 5.71 3.18 4.38
C ASP A 54 4.82 4.19 3.65
N ALA A 55 5.18 4.51 2.41
CA ALA A 55 4.38 5.33 1.51
C ALA A 55 3.39 4.47 0.72
N TRP A 56 3.84 3.29 0.26
CA TRP A 56 2.98 2.30 -0.39
C TRP A 56 3.49 0.88 -0.22
N ILE A 57 2.60 -0.09 -0.48
CA ILE A 57 2.91 -1.52 -0.56
C ILE A 57 2.36 -2.05 -1.87
N ILE A 58 3.21 -2.50 -2.78
CA ILE A 58 2.78 -3.10 -4.05
C ILE A 58 2.99 -4.62 -3.98
N PHE A 59 1.94 -5.37 -4.29
CA PHE A 59 1.99 -6.83 -4.31
C PHE A 59 2.45 -7.34 -5.67
N THR A 60 3.35 -8.32 -5.64
CA THR A 60 3.84 -9.01 -6.83
C THR A 60 3.47 -10.50 -6.75
N SER A 61 3.40 -11.16 -7.91
CA SER A 61 3.18 -12.62 -7.97
C SER A 61 4.32 -13.34 -7.24
N GLY A 62 4.02 -14.03 -6.14
CA GLY A 62 5.01 -14.84 -5.46
C GLY A 62 5.27 -16.14 -6.21
N SER A 63 6.52 -16.59 -6.23
CA SER A 63 6.92 -17.88 -6.81
C SER A 63 6.25 -19.09 -6.12
N THR A 64 5.72 -18.91 -4.91
CA THR A 64 5.03 -19.93 -4.11
C THR A 64 3.50 -19.85 -4.21
N GLY A 65 2.96 -19.04 -5.14
CA GLY A 65 1.53 -18.83 -5.31
C GLY A 65 0.90 -17.79 -4.38
N THR A 66 1.56 -17.46 -3.26
CA THR A 66 1.13 -16.37 -2.36
C THR A 66 1.77 -15.04 -2.79
N PRO A 67 0.97 -14.00 -3.13
CA PRO A 67 1.47 -12.67 -3.41
C PRO A 67 2.36 -12.10 -2.29
N LYS A 68 3.42 -11.38 -2.67
CA LYS A 68 4.35 -10.76 -1.72
C LYS A 68 4.23 -9.24 -1.78
N GLY A 69 3.93 -8.62 -0.64
CA GLY A 69 3.90 -7.17 -0.50
C GLY A 69 5.31 -6.58 -0.43
N VAL A 70 5.62 -5.66 -1.33
CA VAL A 70 6.86 -4.87 -1.31
C VAL A 70 6.53 -3.50 -0.72
N ALA A 71 6.94 -3.29 0.53
CA ALA A 71 6.79 -2.00 1.22
C ALA A 71 7.88 -1.03 0.77
N VAL A 72 7.47 0.18 0.41
CA VAL A 72 8.36 1.27 0.00
C VAL A 72 8.15 2.45 0.92
N THR A 73 9.20 2.89 1.59
CA THR A 73 9.14 4.05 2.49
C THR A 73 9.13 5.37 1.71
N HIS A 74 8.66 6.43 2.35
CA HIS A 74 8.78 7.80 1.80
C HIS A 74 10.22 8.16 1.42
N ARG A 75 11.22 7.72 2.21
CA ARG A 75 12.64 7.92 1.91
C ARG A 75 13.08 7.17 0.65
N ASN A 76 12.63 5.92 0.47
CA ASN A 76 12.96 5.16 -0.74
C ASN A 76 12.38 5.81 -1.98
N ALA A 77 11.13 6.27 -1.89
CA ALA A 77 10.44 6.99 -2.96
C ALA A 77 11.18 8.28 -3.36
N ALA A 78 11.52 9.12 -2.38
CA ALA A 78 12.25 10.36 -2.62
C ALA A 78 13.62 10.11 -3.25
N ALA A 79 14.38 9.12 -2.74
CA ALA A 79 15.68 8.77 -3.29
C ALA A 79 15.60 8.30 -4.76
N PHE A 80 14.54 7.56 -5.12
CA PHE A 80 14.31 7.15 -6.51
C PHE A 80 14.03 8.36 -7.40
N VAL A 81 13.13 9.25 -7.00
CA VAL A 81 12.80 10.46 -7.76
C VAL A 81 14.02 11.36 -7.92
N ASP A 82 14.81 11.56 -6.87
CA ASP A 82 16.05 12.35 -6.92
C ASP A 82 17.06 11.73 -7.91
N ALA A 83 17.21 10.40 -7.89
CA ALA A 83 18.10 9.71 -8.83
C ALA A 83 17.65 9.90 -10.28
N GLU A 84 16.36 9.68 -10.58
CA GLU A 84 15.79 9.86 -11.93
C GLU A 84 15.91 11.31 -12.41
N ALA A 85 15.70 12.29 -11.53
CA ALA A 85 15.83 13.71 -11.86
C ALA A 85 17.26 14.15 -12.19
N THR A 86 18.28 13.34 -11.87
CA THR A 86 19.69 13.62 -12.25
C THR A 86 20.14 12.91 -13.51
N MET A 87 19.35 11.94 -14.02
CA MET A 87 19.65 11.22 -15.26
C MET A 87 19.10 11.93 -16.51
N PHE A 88 18.24 12.94 -16.33
CA PHE A 88 17.67 13.79 -17.37
C PHE A 88 17.96 15.28 -17.08
#